data_AF-A0A6C0JDL5-F1
#
_entry.id   AF-A0A6C0JDL5-F1
#
_cell.length_a   1.000
_cell.length_b   1.000
_cell.length_c   1.000
_cell.angle_alpha   90.00
_cell.angle_beta   90.00
_cell.angle_gamma   90.00
#
_symmetry.space_group_name_H-M   'P 1'
#
loop_
_entity.id
_entity.type
_entity.pdbx_description
1 polymer ?
#
loop_
_entity_poly.entity_id
_entity_poly.type
_entity_poly.pdbx_seq_one_letter_code
_entity_poly.pdbx_strand_id
1 'polypeptide(L)'
;MSLFQTVEVLSKFKLFWQYPVITEKTFYEQNKTNEKYMGFPWATIIDKRYDLNVIFKLMKPYIRPNVQYYTCCQHISFRKLIPLFKAIGIYTIYTPHKILTEDKLSDIQLKPCPLYAVNIEDNTRNDVFSKCDPLNLNRKFLYSFQGAYHPSWYLTDIRKRIFEMKHPDNCYVNHIGNWHFDNVVYNKLQNSEYTLNESDSDKERTVKYNKLLLDSRYSLCPSGSGPNSIRFWESLAVGSIPVLLADTLELPSHELWDDAIIRVPENKLKELPTILSNISEDRELEMRENCMQLYKYYSNNYRNVKQKNMVVFSNCHGERYISIFKRDTNIHNIFNINYIVSYQQLDNFANFKDDFMKADVLIINNIKQYNDYTMSNLKKILKPSCMVIVIPFVRFEGYWMPEQYKQLRYVSGNAVSFFPNIDKNNIKSYLVGNNNNNEINNYFNNCLLKLKQIDKESDIRFYDFFIENHCKFPFFRDNYHPTMNMLEYIATQIIEKICQGFDITYNKSNFNLKPDLFEWGHYKPIKNSVKNTLNLEYDLDKVFLCNREKYLNVILDNETKKQQIVDLDDLRSKYFTTT
;
A
#
# COMPACT_ATOMS: atom_id res chain seq x y z
N MET A 1 -10.40 7.28 -19.95
CA MET A 1 -10.50 5.81 -20.17
C MET A 1 -11.72 5.29 -19.43
N SER A 2 -12.52 4.40 -20.04
CA SER A 2 -13.78 3.89 -19.46
C SER A 2 -13.60 2.49 -18.86
N LEU A 3 -14.20 2.24 -17.68
CA LEU A 3 -14.20 0.96 -16.97
C LEU A 3 -15.25 -0.02 -17.55
N PHE A 4 -15.08 -1.32 -17.32
CA PHE A 4 -16.11 -2.32 -17.64
C PHE A 4 -17.31 -2.17 -16.69
N GLN A 5 -18.52 -2.03 -17.25
CA GLN A 5 -19.74 -1.67 -16.52
C GLN A 5 -20.39 -2.86 -15.80
N THR A 6 -19.64 -3.50 -14.90
CA THR A 6 -20.09 -4.72 -14.18
C THR A 6 -21.46 -4.52 -13.51
N VAL A 7 -21.61 -3.47 -12.70
CA VAL A 7 -22.85 -3.20 -11.94
C VAL A 7 -24.07 -3.03 -12.85
N GLU A 8 -23.91 -2.28 -13.94
CA GLU A 8 -24.97 -2.08 -14.93
C GLU A 8 -25.38 -3.41 -15.58
N VAL A 9 -24.40 -4.20 -16.03
CA VAL A 9 -24.63 -5.49 -16.68
C VAL A 9 -25.33 -6.46 -15.73
N LEU A 10 -24.93 -6.53 -14.46
CA LEU A 10 -25.57 -7.42 -13.49
C LEU A 10 -27.02 -7.02 -13.21
N SER A 11 -27.25 -5.72 -12.97
CA SER A 11 -28.59 -5.20 -12.71
C SER A 11 -29.52 -5.42 -13.90
N LYS A 12 -29.09 -5.04 -15.10
CA LYS A 12 -29.87 -5.10 -16.34
C LYS A 12 -30.31 -6.51 -16.70
N PHE A 13 -29.43 -7.50 -16.50
CA PHE A 13 -29.70 -8.90 -16.86
C PHE A 13 -30.07 -9.78 -15.66
N LYS A 14 -30.30 -9.18 -14.48
CA LYS A 14 -30.59 -9.89 -13.22
C LYS A 14 -29.59 -11.01 -12.93
N LEU A 15 -28.33 -10.78 -13.29
CA LEU A 15 -27.22 -11.66 -12.95
C LEU A 15 -26.74 -11.33 -11.53
N PHE A 16 -26.16 -12.31 -10.86
CA PHE A 16 -25.75 -12.18 -9.47
C PHE A 16 -24.48 -12.99 -9.22
N TRP A 17 -23.68 -12.53 -8.27
CA TRP A 17 -22.54 -13.31 -7.77
C TRP A 17 -23.06 -14.45 -6.90
N GLN A 18 -22.45 -15.63 -6.99
CA GLN A 18 -22.80 -16.73 -6.11
C GLN A 18 -22.57 -16.38 -4.63
N TYR A 19 -23.39 -16.95 -3.75
CA TYR A 19 -23.29 -16.76 -2.30
C TYR A 19 -23.55 -18.07 -1.55
N PRO A 20 -22.91 -18.31 -0.39
CA PRO A 20 -21.99 -17.41 0.32
C PRO A 20 -20.54 -17.44 -0.20
N VAL A 21 -20.24 -18.34 -1.14
CA VAL A 21 -18.91 -18.47 -1.76
C VAL A 21 -18.71 -17.37 -2.81
N ILE A 22 -18.23 -16.21 -2.37
CA ILE A 22 -18.18 -14.97 -3.15
C ILE A 22 -16.78 -14.63 -3.71
N THR A 23 -15.94 -15.62 -4.04
CA THR A 23 -14.55 -15.40 -4.51
C THR A 23 -14.49 -14.44 -5.72
N GLU A 24 -15.37 -14.61 -6.71
CA GLU A 24 -15.42 -13.71 -7.88
C GLU A 24 -15.83 -12.27 -7.51
N LYS A 25 -16.76 -12.10 -6.55
CA LYS A 25 -17.17 -10.79 -6.05
C LYS A 25 -16.04 -10.12 -5.28
N THR A 26 -15.37 -10.85 -4.39
CA THR A 26 -14.21 -10.33 -3.63
C THR A 26 -13.10 -9.91 -4.56
N PHE A 27 -12.80 -10.72 -5.58
CA PHE A 27 -11.84 -10.35 -6.63
C PHE A 27 -12.29 -9.10 -7.40
N TYR A 28 -13.60 -8.97 -7.67
CA TYR A 28 -14.16 -7.78 -8.29
C TYR A 28 -13.97 -6.53 -7.45
N GLU A 29 -14.27 -6.57 -6.16
CA GLU A 29 -14.10 -5.40 -5.29
C GLU A 29 -12.63 -4.93 -5.25
N GLN A 30 -11.67 -5.86 -5.29
CA GLN A 30 -10.24 -5.56 -5.34
C GLN A 30 -9.76 -5.01 -6.69
N ASN A 31 -10.55 -5.13 -7.77
CA ASN A 31 -10.11 -4.83 -9.14
C ASN A 31 -11.05 -3.94 -9.96
N LYS A 32 -12.19 -3.52 -9.42
CA LYS A 32 -13.23 -2.75 -10.15
C LYS A 32 -12.75 -1.41 -10.72
N THR A 33 -11.65 -0.87 -10.22
CA THR A 33 -11.01 0.36 -10.72
C THR A 33 -9.99 0.12 -11.84
N ASN A 34 -9.64 -1.14 -12.13
CA ASN A 34 -8.70 -1.48 -13.19
C ASN A 34 -9.43 -1.57 -14.53
N GLU A 35 -9.03 -0.76 -15.50
CA GLU A 35 -9.68 -0.71 -16.81
C GLU A 35 -9.55 -1.99 -17.65
N LYS A 36 -8.57 -2.86 -17.34
CA LYS A 36 -8.37 -4.16 -17.99
C LYS A 36 -9.08 -5.29 -17.25
N TYR A 37 -9.76 -5.01 -16.14
CA TYR A 37 -10.53 -6.02 -15.43
C TYR A 37 -11.96 -6.12 -15.96
N MET A 38 -12.40 -7.36 -16.20
CA MET A 38 -13.77 -7.68 -16.54
C MET A 38 -14.40 -8.50 -15.41
N GLY A 39 -15.14 -7.83 -14.52
CA GLY A 39 -15.91 -8.49 -13.47
C GLY A 39 -17.20 -9.08 -14.03
N PHE A 40 -17.38 -10.39 -13.86
CA PHE A 40 -18.61 -11.07 -14.28
C PHE A 40 -18.81 -12.38 -13.50
N PRO A 41 -20.05 -12.78 -13.15
CA PRO A 41 -20.32 -13.92 -12.28
C PRO A 41 -20.29 -15.24 -13.07
N TRP A 42 -19.10 -15.64 -13.51
CA TRP A 42 -18.91 -16.82 -14.35
C TRP A 42 -19.40 -18.12 -13.70
N ALA A 43 -19.28 -18.24 -12.37
CA ALA A 43 -19.82 -19.39 -11.68
C ALA A 43 -21.34 -19.49 -11.80
N THR A 44 -22.05 -18.37 -11.68
CA THR A 44 -23.50 -18.30 -11.94
C THR A 44 -23.85 -18.66 -13.38
N ILE A 45 -23.04 -18.23 -14.35
CA ILE A 45 -23.23 -18.60 -15.77
C ILE A 45 -23.19 -20.11 -15.96
N ILE A 46 -22.19 -20.78 -15.38
CA ILE A 46 -22.01 -22.21 -15.50
C ILE A 46 -23.13 -22.97 -14.78
N ASP A 47 -23.40 -22.67 -13.52
CA ASP A 47 -24.34 -23.44 -12.70
C ASP A 47 -25.80 -23.27 -13.14
N LYS A 48 -26.18 -22.08 -13.59
CA LYS A 48 -27.52 -21.84 -14.17
C LYS A 48 -27.61 -22.22 -15.65
N ARG A 49 -26.52 -22.75 -16.24
CA ARG A 49 -26.46 -23.26 -17.62
C ARG A 49 -26.90 -22.23 -18.65
N TYR A 50 -26.48 -20.98 -18.49
CA TYR A 50 -26.77 -19.94 -19.47
C TYR A 50 -26.13 -20.28 -20.84
N ASP A 51 -26.83 -19.94 -21.92
CA ASP A 51 -26.32 -20.10 -23.28
C ASP A 51 -25.15 -19.12 -23.52
N LEU A 52 -23.96 -19.67 -23.84
CA LEU A 52 -22.75 -18.86 -24.01
C LEU A 52 -22.79 -17.93 -25.23
N ASN A 53 -23.58 -18.24 -26.27
CA ASN A 53 -23.79 -17.33 -27.40
C ASN A 53 -24.68 -16.15 -26.99
N VAL A 54 -25.65 -16.39 -26.12
CA VAL A 54 -26.43 -15.30 -25.51
C VAL A 54 -25.51 -14.43 -24.68
N ILE A 55 -24.71 -15.01 -23.78
CA ILE A 55 -23.74 -14.24 -22.97
C ILE A 55 -22.79 -13.44 -23.86
N PHE A 56 -22.23 -14.03 -24.92
CA PHE A 56 -21.40 -13.31 -25.88
C PHE A 56 -22.11 -12.08 -26.47
N LYS A 57 -23.34 -12.25 -26.97
CA LYS A 57 -24.14 -11.14 -27.53
C LYS A 57 -24.43 -10.06 -26.50
N LEU A 58 -24.70 -10.44 -25.24
CA LEU A 58 -24.95 -9.52 -24.14
C LEU A 58 -23.70 -8.70 -23.78
N MET A 59 -22.53 -9.33 -23.79
CA MET A 59 -21.28 -8.69 -23.41
C MET A 59 -20.68 -7.83 -24.54
N LYS A 60 -20.91 -8.19 -25.81
CA LYS A 60 -20.33 -7.54 -26.99
C LYS A 60 -20.38 -6.00 -26.98
N PRO A 61 -21.49 -5.32 -26.60
CA PRO A 61 -21.55 -3.86 -26.56
C PRO A 61 -20.62 -3.20 -25.52
N TYR A 62 -20.19 -3.95 -24.50
CA TYR A 62 -19.38 -3.45 -23.38
C TYR A 62 -17.87 -3.72 -23.58
N ILE A 63 -17.48 -4.41 -24.64
CA ILE A 63 -16.10 -4.81 -24.92
C ILE A 63 -15.41 -3.69 -25.71
N ARG A 64 -14.28 -3.22 -25.19
CA ARG A 64 -13.46 -2.22 -25.87
C ARG A 64 -12.53 -2.90 -26.90
N PRO A 65 -12.42 -2.35 -28.13
CA PRO A 65 -11.49 -2.87 -29.12
C PRO A 65 -10.04 -2.75 -28.62
N ASN A 66 -9.19 -3.72 -28.97
CA ASN A 66 -7.76 -3.75 -28.67
C ASN A 66 -7.39 -3.74 -27.17
N VAL A 67 -8.33 -4.00 -26.28
CA VAL A 67 -8.05 -4.20 -24.84
C VAL A 67 -7.94 -5.68 -24.55
N GLN A 68 -6.82 -6.08 -23.94
CA GLN A 68 -6.66 -7.43 -23.38
C GLN A 68 -7.15 -7.43 -21.94
N TYR A 69 -8.28 -8.08 -21.72
CA TYR A 69 -8.90 -8.16 -20.40
C TYR A 69 -8.36 -9.34 -19.58
N TYR A 70 -8.49 -9.20 -18.26
CA TYR A 70 -8.38 -10.30 -17.33
C TYR A 70 -9.66 -10.43 -16.49
N THR A 71 -9.92 -11.64 -15.99
CA THR A 71 -11.06 -11.92 -15.09
C THR A 71 -10.68 -12.92 -14.00
N CYS A 72 -11.57 -13.13 -13.03
CA CYS A 72 -11.49 -14.22 -12.06
C CYS A 72 -12.66 -15.17 -12.26
N CYS A 73 -12.40 -16.48 -12.38
CA CYS A 73 -13.45 -17.50 -12.41
C CYS A 73 -13.23 -18.52 -11.29
N GLN A 74 -14.16 -18.55 -10.32
CA GLN A 74 -14.06 -19.42 -9.16
C GLN A 74 -14.51 -20.87 -9.43
N HIS A 75 -15.22 -21.11 -10.53
CA HIS A 75 -15.88 -22.39 -10.75
C HIS A 75 -14.92 -23.45 -11.30
N ILE A 76 -14.98 -24.69 -10.77
CA ILE A 76 -14.10 -25.81 -11.18
C ILE A 76 -14.16 -26.13 -12.69
N SER A 77 -15.30 -25.87 -13.32
CA SER A 77 -15.51 -26.06 -14.77
C SER A 77 -15.18 -24.83 -15.63
N PHE A 78 -14.39 -23.87 -15.15
CA PHE A 78 -14.03 -22.65 -15.90
C PHE A 78 -13.47 -22.94 -17.31
N ARG A 79 -12.83 -24.10 -17.51
CA ARG A 79 -12.33 -24.55 -18.82
C ARG A 79 -13.41 -24.56 -19.92
N LYS A 80 -14.68 -24.75 -19.56
CA LYS A 80 -15.82 -24.70 -20.49
C LYS A 80 -16.04 -23.30 -21.08
N LEU A 81 -15.55 -22.25 -20.41
CA LEU A 81 -15.71 -20.85 -20.83
C LEU A 81 -14.55 -20.34 -21.70
N ILE A 82 -13.49 -21.13 -21.90
CA ILE A 82 -12.30 -20.73 -22.68
C ILE A 82 -12.65 -20.16 -24.07
N PRO A 83 -13.54 -20.77 -24.88
CA PRO A 83 -13.93 -20.20 -26.17
C PRO A 83 -14.62 -18.84 -26.03
N LEU A 84 -15.51 -18.67 -25.04
CA LEU A 84 -16.19 -17.41 -24.77
C LEU A 84 -15.19 -16.34 -24.33
N PHE A 85 -14.29 -16.66 -23.41
CA PHE A 85 -13.26 -15.74 -22.91
C PHE A 85 -12.42 -15.15 -24.04
N LYS A 86 -11.97 -16.00 -24.98
CA LYS A 86 -11.27 -15.52 -26.18
C LYS A 86 -12.13 -14.58 -27.02
N ALA A 87 -13.38 -14.97 -27.29
CA ALA A 87 -14.29 -14.20 -28.12
C ALA A 87 -14.57 -12.79 -27.55
N ILE A 88 -14.48 -12.63 -26.22
CA ILE A 88 -14.69 -11.36 -25.53
C ILE A 88 -13.39 -10.63 -25.12
N GLY A 89 -12.24 -11.10 -25.59
CA GLY A 89 -10.94 -10.43 -25.37
C GLY A 89 -10.34 -10.65 -23.98
N ILE A 90 -10.74 -11.68 -23.24
CA ILE A 90 -10.09 -12.10 -21.99
C ILE A 90 -8.93 -13.03 -22.33
N TYR A 91 -7.72 -12.63 -21.94
CA TYR A 91 -6.48 -13.39 -22.16
C TYR A 91 -5.80 -13.85 -20.88
N THR A 92 -6.26 -13.38 -19.71
CA THR A 92 -5.75 -13.85 -18.41
C THR A 92 -6.90 -14.21 -17.49
N ILE A 93 -6.86 -15.42 -16.94
CA ILE A 93 -7.84 -15.91 -15.97
C ILE A 93 -7.15 -16.16 -14.65
N TYR A 94 -7.62 -15.49 -13.61
CA TYR A 94 -7.36 -15.88 -12.24
C TYR A 94 -8.35 -16.96 -11.82
N THR A 95 -7.85 -18.07 -11.29
CA THR A 95 -8.70 -19.16 -10.81
C THR A 95 -8.10 -19.83 -9.58
N PRO A 96 -8.93 -20.18 -8.58
CA PRO A 96 -8.49 -20.97 -7.44
C PRO A 96 -8.21 -22.44 -7.81
N HIS A 97 -8.51 -22.85 -9.04
CA HIS A 97 -8.40 -24.23 -9.51
C HIS A 97 -7.30 -24.42 -10.55
N LYS A 98 -6.27 -23.55 -10.53
CA LYS A 98 -5.07 -23.73 -11.35
C LYS A 98 -4.33 -24.98 -10.89
N ILE A 99 -3.89 -25.77 -11.86
CA ILE A 99 -3.05 -26.94 -11.60
C ILE A 99 -1.62 -26.67 -12.02
N LEU A 100 -0.69 -27.39 -11.39
CA LEU A 100 0.73 -27.36 -11.72
C LEU A 100 0.92 -27.62 -13.22
N THR A 101 1.86 -26.92 -13.84
CA THR A 101 2.26 -27.04 -15.26
C THR A 101 1.24 -26.55 -16.31
N GLU A 102 0.02 -26.17 -15.91
CA GLU A 102 -1.00 -25.60 -16.80
C GLU A 102 -0.97 -24.05 -16.75
N ASP A 103 0.12 -23.45 -17.21
CA ASP A 103 0.26 -21.98 -17.23
C ASP A 103 -0.57 -21.31 -18.33
N LYS A 104 -0.90 -22.06 -19.38
CA LYS A 104 -1.68 -21.58 -20.52
C LYS A 104 -2.66 -22.64 -21.00
N LEU A 105 -3.87 -22.19 -21.33
CA LEU A 105 -4.86 -22.96 -22.07
C LEU A 105 -5.11 -22.26 -23.40
N SER A 106 -4.50 -22.81 -24.46
CA SER A 106 -4.39 -22.13 -25.74
C SER A 106 -3.74 -20.75 -25.58
N ASP A 107 -4.40 -19.66 -25.96
CA ASP A 107 -3.84 -18.29 -25.86
C ASP A 107 -4.15 -17.60 -24.53
N ILE A 108 -4.86 -18.29 -23.63
CA ILE A 108 -5.25 -17.75 -22.33
C ILE A 108 -4.20 -18.14 -21.28
N GLN A 109 -3.67 -17.15 -20.59
CA GLN A 109 -2.82 -17.33 -19.42
C GLN A 109 -3.66 -17.66 -18.18
N LEU A 110 -3.25 -18.69 -17.45
CA LEU A 110 -3.84 -19.02 -16.15
C LEU A 110 -2.98 -18.46 -15.02
N LYS A 111 -3.63 -17.89 -14.02
CA LYS A 111 -3.02 -17.41 -12.79
C LYS A 111 -3.75 -18.01 -11.59
N PRO A 112 -3.03 -18.50 -10.58
CA PRO A 112 -3.66 -18.96 -9.35
C PRO A 112 -4.20 -17.76 -8.56
N CYS A 113 -5.30 -17.95 -7.83
CA CYS A 113 -5.78 -16.98 -6.84
C CYS A 113 -6.34 -17.68 -5.60
N PRO A 114 -6.51 -16.96 -4.48
CA PRO A 114 -7.18 -17.48 -3.29
C PRO A 114 -8.65 -17.84 -3.50
N LEU A 115 -9.19 -18.65 -2.58
CA LEU A 115 -10.64 -18.76 -2.36
C LEU A 115 -11.06 -17.82 -1.23
N TYR A 116 -12.28 -17.31 -1.31
CA TYR A 116 -12.92 -16.60 -0.21
C TYR A 116 -13.17 -17.55 0.98
N ALA A 117 -12.57 -17.25 2.12
CA ALA A 117 -12.73 -18.01 3.36
C ALA A 117 -14.05 -17.62 4.04
N VAL A 118 -15.12 -18.26 3.59
CA VAL A 118 -16.50 -17.90 3.94
C VAL A 118 -16.71 -17.74 5.44
N ASN A 119 -16.29 -18.72 6.26
CA ASN A 119 -16.55 -18.67 7.70
C ASN A 119 -15.67 -17.67 8.46
N ILE A 120 -14.64 -17.11 7.82
CA ILE A 120 -13.76 -16.08 8.39
C ILE A 120 -14.29 -14.69 8.08
N GLU A 121 -14.58 -14.45 6.81
CA GLU A 121 -14.88 -13.12 6.26
C GLU A 121 -16.37 -12.73 6.40
N ASP A 122 -17.27 -13.71 6.48
CA ASP A 122 -18.69 -13.46 6.71
C ASP A 122 -18.96 -13.25 8.20
N ASN A 123 -19.30 -12.00 8.56
CA ASN A 123 -19.62 -11.60 9.94
C ASN A 123 -20.80 -12.37 10.55
N THR A 124 -21.66 -12.99 9.75
CA THR A 124 -22.76 -13.81 10.27
C THR A 124 -22.32 -15.23 10.66
N ARG A 125 -21.07 -15.61 10.33
CA ARG A 125 -20.51 -16.96 10.53
C ARG A 125 -19.28 -16.98 11.41
N ASN A 126 -18.59 -15.85 11.55
CA ASN A 126 -17.28 -15.78 12.20
C ASN A 126 -17.34 -15.57 13.74
N ASP A 127 -18.51 -15.62 14.35
CA ASP A 127 -18.75 -15.45 15.80
C ASP A 127 -17.82 -16.25 16.71
N VAL A 128 -17.42 -17.46 16.28
CA VAL A 128 -16.51 -18.32 17.04
C VAL A 128 -15.08 -17.77 16.97
N PHE A 129 -14.66 -17.28 15.80
CA PHE A 129 -13.31 -16.79 15.56
C PHE A 129 -13.10 -15.40 16.18
N SER A 130 -14.10 -14.51 16.10
CA SER A 130 -14.02 -13.13 16.61
C SER A 130 -13.88 -13.03 18.13
N LYS A 131 -14.17 -14.12 18.86
CA LYS A 131 -14.15 -14.18 20.33
C LYS A 131 -12.88 -14.81 20.92
N CYS A 132 -11.88 -15.11 20.09
CA CYS A 132 -10.65 -15.75 20.54
C CYS A 132 -9.41 -15.23 19.83
N ASP A 133 -8.26 -15.36 20.49
CA ASP A 133 -6.96 -15.20 19.85
C ASP A 133 -6.47 -16.58 19.35
N PRO A 134 -6.43 -16.83 18.03
CA PRO A 134 -6.10 -18.14 17.47
C PRO A 134 -4.64 -18.58 17.71
N LEU A 135 -3.73 -17.65 18.02
CA LEU A 135 -2.31 -17.98 18.24
C LEU A 135 -2.09 -18.77 19.52
N ASN A 136 -2.82 -18.40 20.58
CA ASN A 136 -2.60 -18.87 21.95
C ASN A 136 -3.60 -19.96 22.39
N LEU A 137 -4.23 -20.65 21.45
CA LEU A 137 -5.21 -21.70 21.76
C LEU A 137 -4.54 -23.04 22.08
N ASN A 138 -5.07 -23.72 23.10
CA ASN A 138 -4.78 -25.13 23.33
C ASN A 138 -5.59 -25.99 22.35
N ARG A 139 -4.91 -26.64 21.41
CA ARG A 139 -5.50 -27.39 20.30
C ARG A 139 -5.51 -28.89 20.63
N LYS A 140 -6.71 -29.44 20.83
CA LYS A 140 -6.94 -30.82 21.31
C LYS A 140 -6.57 -31.89 20.28
N PHE A 141 -6.85 -31.63 19.01
CA PHE A 141 -6.66 -32.61 17.94
C PHE A 141 -5.30 -32.43 17.27
N LEU A 142 -4.58 -33.53 17.05
CA LEU A 142 -3.39 -33.53 16.20
C LEU A 142 -3.79 -33.08 14.79
N TYR A 143 -4.76 -33.73 14.17
CA TYR A 143 -5.36 -33.23 12.93
C TYR A 143 -6.86 -33.49 12.86
N SER A 144 -7.53 -32.71 12.01
CA SER A 144 -8.94 -32.94 11.69
C SER A 144 -9.29 -32.91 10.21
N PHE A 145 -10.32 -33.67 9.86
CA PHE A 145 -10.98 -33.63 8.56
C PHE A 145 -12.48 -33.89 8.70
N GLN A 146 -13.31 -32.98 8.22
CA GLN A 146 -14.76 -33.20 8.11
C GLN A 146 -15.20 -32.96 6.67
N GLY A 147 -15.81 -33.93 5.98
CA GLY A 147 -16.13 -33.69 4.57
C GLY A 147 -16.95 -34.78 3.91
N ALA A 148 -17.02 -34.69 2.59
CA ALA A 148 -17.72 -35.62 1.72
C ALA A 148 -16.78 -36.22 0.68
N TYR A 149 -17.15 -37.38 0.14
CA TYR A 149 -16.52 -38.00 -1.01
C TYR A 149 -17.58 -38.59 -1.94
N HIS A 150 -17.40 -38.40 -3.25
CA HIS A 150 -18.19 -39.09 -4.25
C HIS A 150 -17.34 -39.47 -5.47
N PRO A 151 -17.29 -40.75 -5.87
CA PRO A 151 -16.36 -41.23 -6.89
C PRO A 151 -16.58 -40.60 -8.27
N SER A 152 -17.80 -40.17 -8.60
CA SER A 152 -18.11 -39.58 -9.91
C SER A 152 -17.73 -38.11 -10.07
N TRP A 153 -17.45 -37.38 -8.98
CA TRP A 153 -17.27 -35.92 -9.02
C TRP A 153 -15.94 -35.46 -8.46
N TYR A 154 -15.21 -36.32 -7.74
CA TYR A 154 -13.97 -35.96 -7.06
C TYR A 154 -12.77 -36.37 -7.90
N LEU A 155 -11.71 -35.57 -7.88
CA LEU A 155 -10.54 -35.73 -8.75
C LEU A 155 -9.76 -37.01 -8.45
N THR A 156 -9.65 -37.37 -7.17
CA THR A 156 -8.91 -38.56 -6.70
C THR A 156 -9.67 -39.24 -5.56
N ASP A 157 -9.21 -40.41 -5.16
CA ASP A 157 -9.77 -41.19 -4.05
C ASP A 157 -9.24 -40.77 -2.67
N ILE A 158 -8.49 -39.67 -2.56
CA ILE A 158 -7.78 -39.29 -1.33
C ILE A 158 -8.71 -39.16 -0.12
N ARG A 159 -9.91 -38.59 -0.31
CA ARG A 159 -10.89 -38.45 0.78
C ARG A 159 -11.45 -39.78 1.24
N LYS A 160 -11.68 -40.71 0.31
CA LYS A 160 -12.05 -42.10 0.63
C LYS A 160 -10.97 -42.74 1.49
N ARG A 161 -9.71 -42.64 1.07
CA ARG A 161 -8.56 -43.19 1.82
C ARG A 161 -8.39 -42.54 3.20
N ILE A 162 -8.69 -41.25 3.34
CA ILE A 162 -8.75 -40.59 4.65
C ILE A 162 -9.85 -41.21 5.50
N PHE A 163 -11.08 -41.39 4.99
CA PHE A 163 -12.16 -41.98 5.79
C PHE A 163 -11.94 -43.45 6.17
N GLU A 164 -11.20 -44.21 5.37
CA GLU A 164 -11.01 -45.66 5.56
C GLU A 164 -9.76 -46.00 6.37
N MET A 165 -8.77 -45.11 6.45
CA MET A 165 -7.54 -45.40 7.20
C MET A 165 -7.76 -45.34 8.71
N LYS A 166 -6.95 -46.10 9.46
CA LYS A 166 -6.93 -46.00 10.92
C LYS A 166 -6.21 -44.71 11.32
N HIS A 167 -6.86 -43.89 12.14
CA HIS A 167 -6.28 -42.68 12.71
C HIS A 167 -5.91 -42.88 14.19
N PRO A 168 -4.94 -42.12 14.73
CA PRO A 168 -4.71 -42.02 16.16
C PRO A 168 -5.92 -41.47 16.93
N ASP A 169 -6.01 -41.79 18.23
CA ASP A 169 -7.16 -41.42 19.09
C ASP A 169 -7.33 -39.90 19.28
N ASN A 170 -6.24 -39.13 19.13
CA ASN A 170 -6.24 -37.66 19.21
C ASN A 170 -6.52 -36.98 17.87
N CYS A 171 -7.15 -37.66 16.91
CA CYS A 171 -7.51 -37.10 15.60
C CYS A 171 -9.03 -37.12 15.39
N TYR A 172 -9.55 -36.18 14.60
CA TYR A 172 -10.98 -36.11 14.30
C TYR A 172 -11.23 -36.27 12.80
N VAL A 173 -11.89 -37.35 12.39
CA VAL A 173 -12.30 -37.56 11.00
C VAL A 173 -13.78 -37.91 10.92
N ASN A 174 -14.53 -37.17 10.10
CA ASN A 174 -15.99 -37.33 10.00
C ASN A 174 -16.50 -37.18 8.56
N HIS A 175 -17.28 -38.16 8.11
CA HIS A 175 -17.93 -38.15 6.80
C HIS A 175 -19.37 -37.60 6.93
N ILE A 176 -19.63 -36.46 6.28
CA ILE A 176 -20.90 -35.71 6.42
C ILE A 176 -21.83 -35.82 5.20
N GLY A 177 -21.53 -36.70 4.25
CA GLY A 177 -22.35 -36.96 3.07
C GLY A 177 -22.22 -35.90 1.97
N ASN A 178 -22.61 -34.65 2.26
CA ASN A 178 -22.51 -33.52 1.33
C ASN A 178 -21.50 -32.47 1.83
N TRP A 179 -20.98 -31.66 0.92
CA TRP A 179 -20.09 -30.56 1.31
C TRP A 179 -20.88 -29.42 1.98
N HIS A 180 -20.18 -28.59 2.77
CA HIS A 180 -20.78 -27.69 3.76
C HIS A 180 -21.83 -26.71 3.20
N PHE A 181 -21.64 -26.20 1.98
CA PHE A 181 -22.57 -25.22 1.36
C PHE A 181 -23.40 -25.80 0.21
N ASP A 182 -23.49 -27.13 0.06
CA ASP A 182 -24.19 -27.80 -1.04
C ASP A 182 -25.65 -27.32 -1.20
N ASN A 183 -26.39 -27.34 -0.08
CA ASN A 183 -27.80 -26.97 -0.04
C ASN A 183 -28.06 -25.48 -0.29
N VAL A 184 -27.05 -24.61 -0.12
CA VAL A 184 -27.16 -23.17 -0.34
C VAL A 184 -26.76 -22.82 -1.77
N VAL A 185 -25.62 -23.35 -2.25
CA VAL A 185 -25.12 -23.06 -3.59
C VAL A 185 -25.97 -23.74 -4.67
N TYR A 186 -26.36 -25.00 -4.54
CA TYR A 186 -27.19 -25.63 -5.57
C TYR A 186 -28.70 -25.40 -5.39
N ASN A 187 -29.09 -24.47 -4.51
CA ASN A 187 -30.49 -24.16 -4.27
C ASN A 187 -31.14 -23.40 -5.43
N LYS A 188 -32.43 -23.66 -5.65
CA LYS A 188 -33.27 -22.86 -6.57
C LYS A 188 -33.42 -21.40 -6.12
N LEU A 189 -33.31 -21.14 -4.82
CA LEU A 189 -33.36 -19.80 -4.22
C LEU A 189 -32.07 -18.99 -4.43
N GLN A 190 -31.01 -19.55 -5.01
CA GLN A 190 -29.84 -18.78 -5.42
C GLN A 190 -30.20 -17.90 -6.63
N ASN A 191 -30.48 -16.61 -6.40
CA ASN A 191 -30.98 -15.66 -7.40
C ASN A 191 -30.55 -14.20 -7.11
N SER A 192 -31.00 -13.25 -7.93
CA SER A 192 -30.66 -11.82 -7.81
C SER A 192 -31.24 -11.11 -6.58
N GLU A 193 -32.16 -11.74 -5.85
CA GLU A 193 -32.74 -11.22 -4.61
C GLU A 193 -31.90 -11.54 -3.37
N TYR A 194 -30.81 -12.31 -3.53
CA TYR A 194 -29.87 -12.66 -2.46
C TYR A 194 -30.52 -13.27 -1.20
N THR A 195 -31.62 -14.02 -1.36
CA THR A 195 -32.30 -14.68 -0.25
C THR A 195 -31.45 -15.84 0.26
N LEU A 196 -30.96 -15.73 1.50
CA LEU A 196 -30.24 -16.79 2.19
C LEU A 196 -31.22 -17.86 2.65
N ASN A 197 -30.98 -19.11 2.25
CA ASN A 197 -31.77 -20.27 2.65
C ASN A 197 -30.95 -21.18 3.58
N GLU A 198 -30.58 -20.64 4.74
CA GLU A 198 -29.91 -21.42 5.78
C GLU A 198 -30.85 -21.73 6.93
N SER A 199 -30.91 -23.01 7.30
CA SER A 199 -31.62 -23.45 8.49
C SER A 199 -30.79 -23.17 9.75
N ASP A 200 -31.44 -23.28 10.93
CA ASP A 200 -30.71 -23.24 12.19
C ASP A 200 -29.74 -24.44 12.34
N SER A 201 -30.04 -25.59 11.72
CA SER A 201 -29.12 -26.72 11.68
C SER A 201 -27.86 -26.43 10.84
N ASP A 202 -27.96 -25.61 9.78
CA ASP A 202 -26.81 -25.15 8.99
C ASP A 202 -25.90 -24.24 9.82
N LYS A 203 -26.49 -23.34 10.62
CA LYS A 203 -25.77 -22.47 11.55
C LYS A 203 -25.06 -23.28 12.63
N GLU A 204 -25.72 -24.26 13.23
CA GLU A 204 -25.09 -25.15 14.21
C GLU A 204 -23.92 -25.94 13.63
N ARG A 205 -24.05 -26.45 12.39
CA ARG A 205 -22.94 -27.11 11.70
C ARG A 205 -21.76 -26.17 11.47
N THR A 206 -22.04 -24.92 11.09
CA THR A 206 -21.01 -23.88 10.93
C THR A 206 -20.27 -23.62 12.24
N VAL A 207 -21.00 -23.44 13.35
CA VAL A 207 -20.41 -23.25 14.68
C VAL A 207 -19.54 -24.45 15.09
N LYS A 208 -20.02 -25.69 14.86
CA LYS A 208 -19.27 -26.92 15.16
C LYS A 208 -17.99 -27.02 14.31
N TYR A 209 -18.08 -26.72 13.02
CA TYR A 209 -16.92 -26.71 12.12
C TYR A 209 -15.89 -25.66 12.52
N ASN A 210 -16.32 -24.43 12.83
CA ASN A 210 -15.42 -23.36 13.24
C ASN A 210 -14.68 -23.71 14.55
N LYS A 211 -15.39 -24.30 15.52
CA LYS A 211 -14.78 -24.82 16.75
C LYS A 211 -13.79 -25.96 16.46
N LEU A 212 -14.12 -26.88 15.57
CA LEU A 212 -13.22 -27.96 15.17
C LEU A 212 -11.91 -27.40 14.60
N LEU A 213 -11.99 -26.36 13.76
CA LEU A 213 -10.82 -25.73 13.16
C LEU A 213 -9.92 -25.08 14.24
N LEU A 214 -10.51 -24.42 15.24
CA LEU A 214 -9.77 -23.86 16.38
C LEU A 214 -9.18 -24.94 17.30
N ASP A 215 -9.86 -26.07 17.47
CA ASP A 215 -9.39 -27.19 18.30
C ASP A 215 -8.32 -28.05 17.60
N SER A 216 -7.96 -27.78 16.34
CA SER A 216 -7.05 -28.62 15.54
C SER A 216 -5.69 -27.99 15.33
N ARG A 217 -4.61 -28.70 15.67
CA ARG A 217 -3.21 -28.30 15.36
C ARG A 217 -3.01 -28.24 13.85
N TYR A 218 -3.38 -29.32 13.16
CA TYR A 218 -3.33 -29.43 11.71
C TYR A 218 -4.72 -29.64 11.10
N SER A 219 -4.96 -29.09 9.91
CA SER A 219 -6.23 -29.24 9.19
C SER A 219 -6.01 -29.93 7.85
N LEU A 220 -6.62 -31.10 7.64
CA LEU A 220 -6.44 -31.82 6.37
C LEU A 220 -7.21 -31.12 5.25
N CYS A 221 -6.48 -30.77 4.20
CA CYS A 221 -6.96 -30.06 3.03
C CYS A 221 -6.79 -30.92 1.75
N PRO A 222 -7.54 -32.04 1.62
CA PRO A 222 -7.49 -32.89 0.45
C PRO A 222 -8.24 -32.30 -0.75
N SER A 223 -7.79 -32.69 -1.94
CA SER A 223 -8.49 -32.41 -3.20
C SER A 223 -9.96 -32.89 -3.13
N GLY A 224 -10.84 -32.15 -3.80
CA GLY A 224 -12.27 -32.41 -3.88
C GLY A 224 -12.71 -32.62 -5.33
N SER A 225 -13.81 -32.00 -5.73
CA SER A 225 -14.16 -31.85 -7.15
C SER A 225 -13.25 -30.87 -7.90
N GLY A 226 -12.57 -29.99 -7.17
CA GLY A 226 -11.43 -29.20 -7.63
C GLY A 226 -10.18 -29.49 -6.79
N PRO A 227 -9.00 -29.04 -7.24
CA PRO A 227 -7.74 -29.27 -6.53
C PRO A 227 -7.61 -28.41 -5.25
N ASN A 228 -8.44 -27.37 -5.09
CA ASN A 228 -8.41 -26.43 -3.97
C ASN A 228 -9.63 -26.59 -3.08
N SER A 229 -9.55 -26.13 -1.82
CA SER A 229 -10.61 -26.22 -0.83
C SER A 229 -10.74 -24.90 -0.07
N ILE A 230 -11.97 -24.45 0.20
CA ILE A 230 -12.24 -23.25 1.02
C ILE A 230 -11.59 -23.40 2.39
N ARG A 231 -11.62 -24.62 2.96
CA ARG A 231 -10.95 -24.95 4.23
C ARG A 231 -9.51 -24.51 4.25
N PHE A 232 -8.77 -24.71 3.16
CA PHE A 232 -7.34 -24.38 3.13
C PHE A 232 -7.11 -22.93 3.53
N TRP A 233 -7.95 -22.01 3.06
CA TRP A 233 -7.86 -20.59 3.38
C TRP A 233 -8.41 -20.25 4.77
N GLU A 234 -9.48 -20.92 5.21
CA GLU A 234 -9.99 -20.77 6.59
C GLU A 234 -8.97 -21.25 7.62
N SER A 235 -8.30 -22.38 7.35
CA SER A 235 -7.22 -22.97 8.15
C SER A 235 -6.06 -21.99 8.32
N LEU A 236 -5.61 -21.36 7.22
CA LEU A 236 -4.57 -20.33 7.27
C LEU A 236 -4.97 -19.16 8.19
N ALA A 237 -6.21 -18.67 8.07
CA ALA A 237 -6.69 -17.50 8.80
C ALA A 237 -6.66 -17.68 10.33
N VAL A 238 -6.92 -18.90 10.81
CA VAL A 238 -7.00 -19.20 12.25
C VAL A 238 -5.81 -19.99 12.76
N GLY A 239 -4.75 -20.12 11.96
CA GLY A 239 -3.54 -20.82 12.40
C GLY A 239 -3.73 -22.31 12.68
N SER A 240 -4.73 -22.95 12.06
CA SER A 240 -4.79 -24.41 12.02
C SER A 240 -3.99 -24.86 10.80
N ILE A 241 -2.78 -25.36 11.01
CA ILE A 241 -1.77 -25.51 9.94
C ILE A 241 -2.31 -26.42 8.83
N PRO A 242 -2.48 -25.93 7.59
CA PRO A 242 -3.00 -26.74 6.51
C PRO A 242 -2.05 -27.90 6.14
N VAL A 243 -2.61 -29.10 6.05
CA VAL A 243 -1.95 -30.24 5.38
C VAL A 243 -2.54 -30.36 3.99
N LEU A 244 -1.80 -29.90 3.00
CA LEU A 244 -2.20 -29.96 1.60
C LEU A 244 -2.02 -31.38 1.05
N LEU A 245 -3.14 -32.01 0.72
CA LEU A 245 -3.24 -33.34 0.12
C LEU A 245 -3.90 -33.21 -1.27
N ALA A 246 -3.25 -32.46 -2.16
CA ALA A 246 -3.74 -32.16 -3.50
C ALA A 246 -2.54 -32.00 -4.45
N ASP A 247 -2.10 -33.13 -5.02
CA ASP A 247 -0.84 -33.21 -5.78
C ASP A 247 -0.77 -32.27 -6.98
N THR A 248 -1.91 -31.87 -7.51
CA THR A 248 -2.01 -31.02 -8.71
C THR A 248 -2.21 -29.54 -8.40
N LEU A 249 -2.53 -29.14 -7.16
CA LEU A 249 -2.87 -27.75 -6.86
C LEU A 249 -1.66 -26.82 -7.01
N GLU A 250 -1.82 -25.75 -7.77
CA GLU A 250 -0.88 -24.64 -7.77
C GLU A 250 -1.42 -23.46 -6.95
N LEU A 251 -0.69 -23.09 -5.90
CA LEU A 251 -1.01 -21.93 -5.06
C LEU A 251 -0.39 -20.65 -5.63
N PRO A 252 -0.96 -19.46 -5.36
CA PRO A 252 -0.32 -18.19 -5.70
C PRO A 252 1.07 -18.09 -5.08
N SER A 253 2.08 -17.62 -5.82
CA SER A 253 3.47 -17.62 -5.34
C SER A 253 3.69 -16.75 -4.10
N HIS A 254 4.26 -17.32 -3.03
CA HIS A 254 4.72 -16.62 -1.84
C HIS A 254 5.96 -17.33 -1.28
N GLU A 255 6.86 -16.60 -0.62
CA GLU A 255 8.08 -17.18 -0.03
C GLU A 255 7.78 -18.01 1.22
N LEU A 256 6.83 -17.58 2.05
CA LEU A 256 6.42 -18.29 3.28
C LEU A 256 5.72 -19.64 3.09
N TRP A 257 5.44 -20.13 1.87
CA TRP A 257 4.66 -21.38 1.73
C TRP A 257 5.32 -22.58 2.39
N ASP A 258 6.63 -22.75 2.20
CA ASP A 258 7.37 -23.90 2.72
C ASP A 258 7.55 -23.82 4.25
N ASP A 259 7.37 -22.62 4.82
CA ASP A 259 7.44 -22.35 6.25
C ASP A 259 6.08 -22.20 6.93
N ALA A 260 4.98 -22.33 6.19
CA ALA A 260 3.63 -22.15 6.73
C ALA A 260 2.78 -23.42 6.67
N ILE A 261 2.92 -24.25 5.63
CA ILE A 261 2.02 -25.39 5.41
C ILE A 261 2.79 -26.70 5.31
N ILE A 262 2.08 -27.81 5.39
CA ILE A 262 2.64 -29.15 5.17
C ILE A 262 2.09 -29.68 3.85
N ARG A 263 2.98 -30.06 2.93
CA ARG A 263 2.60 -30.73 1.68
C ARG A 263 2.88 -32.21 1.82
N VAL A 264 1.84 -33.03 1.76
CA VAL A 264 1.98 -34.49 1.78
C VAL A 264 1.49 -35.02 0.44
N PRO A 265 2.34 -35.68 -0.35
CA PRO A 265 1.90 -36.36 -1.57
C PRO A 265 0.76 -37.32 -1.26
N GLU A 266 -0.28 -37.37 -2.10
CA GLU A 266 -1.47 -38.18 -1.82
C GLU A 266 -1.12 -39.67 -1.61
N ASN A 267 -0.09 -40.19 -2.27
CA ASN A 267 0.38 -41.58 -2.10
C ASN A 267 1.08 -41.85 -0.75
N LYS A 268 1.51 -40.82 -0.02
CA LYS A 268 2.15 -40.90 1.30
C LYS A 268 1.19 -40.69 2.47
N LEU A 269 -0.12 -40.70 2.23
CA LEU A 269 -1.14 -40.48 3.27
C LEU A 269 -0.92 -41.34 4.54
N LYS A 270 -0.43 -42.58 4.41
CA LYS A 270 -0.20 -43.47 5.56
C LYS A 270 0.92 -42.98 6.50
N GLU A 271 1.85 -42.17 6.00
CA GLU A 271 2.96 -41.59 6.78
C GLU A 271 2.52 -40.34 7.56
N LEU A 272 1.32 -39.80 7.26
CA LEU A 272 0.82 -38.53 7.80
C LEU A 272 0.90 -38.44 9.33
N PRO A 273 0.43 -39.40 10.13
CA PRO A 273 0.51 -39.27 11.59
C PRO A 273 1.94 -39.11 12.09
N THR A 274 2.88 -39.89 11.53
CA THR A 274 4.30 -39.83 11.89
C THR A 274 4.93 -38.50 11.49
N ILE A 275 4.62 -37.98 10.30
CA ILE A 275 5.10 -36.67 9.83
C ILE A 275 4.68 -35.58 10.82
N LEU A 276 3.40 -35.54 11.18
CA LEU A 276 2.85 -34.48 12.03
C LEU A 276 3.31 -34.56 13.48
N SER A 277 3.44 -35.77 14.04
CA SER A 277 3.91 -35.95 15.43
C SER A 277 5.39 -35.63 15.63
N ASN A 278 6.20 -35.62 14.56
CA ASN A 278 7.62 -35.30 14.64
C ASN A 278 7.93 -33.79 14.56
N ILE A 279 6.93 -32.94 14.33
CA ILE A 279 7.10 -31.48 14.30
C ILE A 279 7.15 -30.96 15.75
N SER A 280 8.20 -30.21 16.07
CA SER A 280 8.34 -29.58 17.39
C SER A 280 7.30 -28.48 17.62
N GLU A 281 7.01 -28.19 18.89
CA GLU A 281 6.07 -27.12 19.25
C GLU A 281 6.54 -25.75 18.75
N ASP A 282 7.84 -25.46 18.82
CA ASP A 282 8.42 -24.21 18.30
C ASP A 282 8.20 -24.06 16.79
N ARG A 283 8.45 -25.12 16.01
CA ARG A 283 8.22 -25.09 14.56
C ARG A 283 6.73 -24.97 14.25
N GLU A 284 5.87 -25.64 15.02
CA GLU A 284 4.43 -25.48 14.86
C GLU A 284 3.98 -24.03 15.11
N LEU A 285 4.51 -23.37 16.15
CA LEU A 285 4.19 -21.98 16.45
C LEU A 285 4.61 -21.06 15.30
N GLU A 286 5.83 -21.22 14.78
CA GLU A 286 6.33 -20.47 13.61
C GLU A 286 5.41 -20.67 12.38
N MET A 287 5.06 -21.92 12.08
CA MET A 287 4.16 -22.24 10.97
C MET A 287 2.77 -21.61 11.14
N ARG A 288 2.27 -21.53 12.38
CA ARG A 288 0.99 -20.90 12.72
C ARG A 288 1.01 -19.40 12.45
N GLU A 289 2.07 -18.72 12.89
CA GLU A 289 2.26 -17.30 12.62
C GLU A 289 2.35 -17.03 11.11
N ASN A 290 3.13 -17.85 10.39
CA ASN A 290 3.28 -17.74 8.94
C ASN A 290 1.96 -18.01 8.20
N CYS A 291 1.13 -18.94 8.67
CA CYS A 291 -0.22 -19.17 8.15
C CYS A 291 -1.08 -17.90 8.19
N MET A 292 -1.11 -17.24 9.35
CA MET A 292 -1.91 -16.03 9.55
C MET A 292 -1.35 -14.85 8.75
N GLN A 293 -0.02 -14.75 8.63
CA GLN A 293 0.64 -13.76 7.76
C GLN A 293 0.25 -13.96 6.29
N LEU A 294 0.31 -15.20 5.79
CA LEU A 294 -0.11 -15.55 4.43
C LEU A 294 -1.58 -15.22 4.18
N TYR A 295 -2.46 -15.56 5.12
CA TYR A 295 -3.89 -15.24 4.99
C TYR A 295 -4.10 -13.72 4.91
N LYS A 296 -3.48 -12.96 5.81
CA LYS A 296 -3.54 -11.49 5.81
C LYS A 296 -2.99 -10.87 4.53
N TYR A 297 -1.90 -11.43 3.99
CA TYR A 297 -1.34 -11.00 2.71
C TYR A 297 -2.33 -11.20 1.57
N TYR A 298 -2.96 -12.38 1.49
CA TYR A 298 -3.84 -12.73 0.38
C TYR A 298 -5.25 -12.18 0.50
N SER A 299 -5.79 -11.92 1.69
CA SER A 299 -7.19 -11.49 1.88
C SER A 299 -7.54 -10.24 1.08
N ASN A 300 -6.59 -9.33 0.87
CA ASN A 300 -6.73 -8.11 0.07
C ASN A 300 -5.88 -8.10 -1.22
N ASN A 301 -5.32 -9.24 -1.63
CA ASN A 301 -4.40 -9.32 -2.77
C ASN A 301 -4.61 -10.60 -3.61
N TYR A 302 -5.82 -10.82 -4.12
CA TYR A 302 -6.13 -12.09 -4.82
C TYR A 302 -5.36 -12.25 -6.12
N ARG A 303 -4.90 -11.13 -6.71
CA ARG A 303 -4.05 -11.14 -7.91
C ARG A 303 -2.59 -11.47 -7.62
N ASN A 304 -2.20 -11.51 -6.34
CA ASN A 304 -0.83 -11.69 -5.91
C ASN A 304 0.12 -10.64 -6.53
N VAL A 305 -0.33 -9.38 -6.56
CA VAL A 305 0.51 -8.26 -7.01
C VAL A 305 1.41 -7.91 -5.84
N LYS A 306 2.72 -8.08 -5.99
CA LYS A 306 3.67 -7.59 -4.99
C LYS A 306 3.63 -6.06 -5.00
N GLN A 307 3.33 -5.47 -3.85
CA GLN A 307 3.42 -4.03 -3.67
C GLN A 307 4.87 -3.62 -3.90
N LYS A 308 5.06 -2.54 -4.67
CA LYS A 308 6.39 -2.02 -4.96
C LYS A 308 6.92 -1.26 -3.74
N ASN A 309 8.22 -1.13 -3.58
CA ASN A 309 8.81 -0.36 -2.48
C ASN A 309 9.29 1.00 -2.98
N MET A 310 8.92 2.06 -2.27
CA MET A 310 9.46 3.39 -2.45
C MET A 310 10.25 3.78 -1.21
N VAL A 311 11.52 4.10 -1.39
CA VAL A 311 12.37 4.64 -0.33
C VAL A 311 12.55 6.13 -0.57
N VAL A 312 12.17 6.94 0.42
CA VAL A 312 12.43 8.38 0.45
C VAL A 312 13.52 8.64 1.47
N PHE A 313 14.75 8.82 1.00
CA PHE A 313 15.91 9.13 1.84
C PHE A 313 16.25 10.61 1.73
N SER A 314 15.61 11.44 2.56
CA SER A 314 15.67 12.91 2.43
C SER A 314 15.84 13.58 3.78
N ASN A 315 16.14 14.87 3.81
CA ASN A 315 15.98 15.69 5.01
C ASN A 315 14.50 15.79 5.43
N CYS A 316 14.19 16.63 6.42
CA CYS A 316 12.84 16.85 6.95
C CYS A 316 11.78 17.25 5.89
N HIS A 317 12.17 17.69 4.68
CA HIS A 317 11.22 17.98 3.60
C HIS A 317 10.56 16.72 3.04
N GLY A 318 11.16 15.53 3.22
CA GLY A 318 10.63 14.28 2.67
C GLY A 318 9.21 13.96 3.14
N GLU A 319 8.91 14.23 4.42
CA GLU A 319 7.56 14.05 4.97
C GLU A 319 6.52 14.92 4.25
N ARG A 320 6.88 16.17 3.92
CA ARG A 320 6.01 17.10 3.19
C ARG A 320 5.73 16.59 1.78
N TYR A 321 6.75 16.12 1.06
CA TYR A 321 6.58 15.53 -0.27
C TYR A 321 5.64 14.32 -0.21
N ILE A 322 5.83 13.41 0.74
CA ILE A 322 4.98 12.22 0.92
C ILE A 322 3.53 12.63 1.20
N SER A 323 3.30 13.66 2.03
CA SER A 323 1.94 14.15 2.30
C SER A 323 1.23 14.64 1.04
N ILE A 324 1.96 15.34 0.15
CA ILE A 324 1.45 15.83 -1.13
C ILE A 324 1.20 14.65 -2.08
N PHE A 325 2.12 13.68 -2.14
CA PHE A 325 1.94 12.48 -2.96
C PHE A 325 0.66 11.74 -2.57
N LYS A 326 0.44 11.52 -1.28
CA LYS A 326 -0.77 10.85 -0.76
C LYS A 326 -2.04 11.67 -1.01
N ARG A 327 -1.97 12.99 -0.93
CA ARG A 327 -3.10 13.90 -1.17
C ARG A 327 -3.54 13.88 -2.63
N ASP A 328 -2.59 13.93 -3.56
CA ASP A 328 -2.88 14.22 -4.96
C ASP A 328 -2.88 12.98 -5.86
N THR A 329 -2.49 11.80 -5.34
CA THR A 329 -2.35 10.59 -6.14
C THR A 329 -2.83 9.32 -5.42
N ASN A 330 -2.94 8.22 -6.17
CA ASN A 330 -3.20 6.87 -5.65
C ASN A 330 -1.90 6.10 -5.27
N ILE A 331 -0.77 6.78 -5.07
CA ILE A 331 0.55 6.16 -4.92
C ILE A 331 0.65 5.12 -3.79
N HIS A 332 -0.12 5.31 -2.70
CA HIS A 332 -0.14 4.41 -1.54
C HIS A 332 -0.72 3.02 -1.86
N ASN A 333 -1.51 2.89 -2.92
CA ASN A 333 -2.03 1.61 -3.40
C ASN A 333 -0.99 0.83 -4.23
N ILE A 334 0.05 1.52 -4.69
CA ILE A 334 1.06 0.96 -5.60
C ILE A 334 2.36 0.68 -4.83
N PHE A 335 2.71 1.58 -3.92
CA PHE A 335 3.97 1.55 -3.18
C PHE A 335 3.76 1.42 -1.68
N ASN A 336 4.56 0.55 -1.06
CA ASN A 336 4.92 0.67 0.34
C ASN A 336 5.99 1.77 0.45
N ILE A 337 5.67 2.88 1.12
CA ILE A 337 6.54 4.06 1.20
C ILE A 337 7.28 4.02 2.54
N ASN A 338 8.61 3.81 2.48
CA ASN A 338 9.52 3.92 3.62
C ASN A 338 10.22 5.30 3.57
N TYR A 339 10.05 6.10 4.62
CA TYR A 339 10.71 7.40 4.77
C TYR A 339 11.82 7.32 5.80
N ILE A 340 13.03 7.67 5.37
CA ILE A 340 14.23 7.65 6.19
C ILE A 340 14.81 9.07 6.23
N VAL A 341 14.90 9.63 7.44
CA VAL A 341 15.44 10.98 7.67
C VAL A 341 16.97 10.92 7.54
N SER A 342 17.46 11.41 6.40
CA SER A 342 18.85 11.25 5.97
C SER A 342 19.88 11.62 7.04
N TYR A 343 19.85 12.85 7.56
CA TYR A 343 20.88 13.36 8.48
C TYR A 343 20.98 12.60 9.81
N GLN A 344 19.96 11.84 10.21
CA GLN A 344 20.00 11.00 11.41
C GLN A 344 20.64 9.64 11.15
N GLN A 345 20.80 9.25 9.87
CA GLN A 345 21.13 7.88 9.47
C GLN A 345 22.36 7.79 8.55
N LEU A 346 23.05 8.89 8.31
CA LEU A 346 24.24 8.94 7.43
C LEU A 346 25.35 7.97 7.86
N ASP A 347 25.44 7.63 9.14
CA ASP A 347 26.44 6.67 9.67
C ASP A 347 25.88 5.23 9.84
N ASN A 348 24.59 5.02 9.57
CA ASN A 348 23.87 3.76 9.85
C ASN A 348 23.45 3.00 8.59
N PHE A 349 24.24 3.06 7.51
CA PHE A 349 23.89 2.49 6.20
C PHE A 349 23.48 1.01 6.26
N ALA A 350 24.17 0.21 7.09
CA ALA A 350 23.89 -1.22 7.25
C ALA A 350 22.43 -1.50 7.64
N ASN A 351 21.81 -0.62 8.44
CA ASN A 351 20.44 -0.79 8.92
C ASN A 351 19.38 -0.66 7.81
N PHE A 352 19.70 0.04 6.72
CA PHE A 352 18.77 0.37 5.64
C PHE A 352 19.19 -0.20 4.29
N LYS A 353 20.29 -0.95 4.24
CA LYS A 353 20.81 -1.54 3.02
C LYS A 353 19.75 -2.40 2.31
N ASP A 354 19.00 -3.18 3.07
CA ASP A 354 17.92 -4.03 2.56
C ASP A 354 16.77 -3.21 1.95
N ASP A 355 16.43 -2.05 2.54
CA ASP A 355 15.42 -1.15 1.99
C ASP A 355 15.84 -0.66 0.61
N PHE A 356 17.10 -0.24 0.46
CA PHE A 356 17.64 0.17 -0.84
C PHE A 356 17.64 -0.99 -1.84
N MET A 357 18.10 -2.18 -1.45
CA MET A 357 18.10 -3.35 -2.34
C MET A 357 16.69 -3.76 -2.79
N LYS A 358 15.67 -3.55 -1.95
CA LYS A 358 14.27 -3.85 -2.24
C LYS A 358 13.52 -2.71 -2.95
N ALA A 359 14.09 -1.52 -3.04
CA ALA A 359 13.47 -0.34 -3.63
C ALA A 359 13.18 -0.50 -5.13
N ASP A 360 11.96 -0.17 -5.54
CA ASP A 360 11.56 0.02 -6.93
C ASP A 360 11.61 1.50 -7.33
N VAL A 361 11.47 2.40 -6.35
CA VAL A 361 11.74 3.84 -6.46
C VAL A 361 12.61 4.29 -5.30
N LEU A 362 13.69 5.02 -5.58
CA LEU A 362 14.50 5.74 -4.60
C LEU A 362 14.42 7.24 -4.86
N ILE A 363 13.92 8.00 -3.89
CA ILE A 363 13.95 9.46 -3.88
C ILE A 363 15.02 9.90 -2.88
N ILE A 364 16.04 10.62 -3.32
CA ILE A 364 17.21 10.91 -2.47
C ILE A 364 17.81 12.28 -2.74
N ASN A 365 18.28 12.97 -1.70
CA ASN A 365 19.11 14.18 -1.90
C ASN A 365 20.48 13.80 -2.52
N ASN A 366 21.14 14.71 -3.24
CA ASN A 366 22.46 14.44 -3.79
C ASN A 366 23.54 14.41 -2.68
N ILE A 367 23.83 13.22 -2.12
CA ILE A 367 24.81 13.02 -1.05
C ILE A 367 26.17 12.66 -1.66
N LYS A 368 27.14 13.56 -1.50
CA LYS A 368 28.49 13.41 -2.07
C LYS A 368 29.56 13.08 -1.02
N GLN A 369 29.32 13.40 0.25
CA GLN A 369 30.32 13.32 1.31
C GLN A 369 30.38 11.94 2.00
N TYR A 370 29.34 11.12 1.84
CA TYR A 370 29.23 9.81 2.46
C TYR A 370 29.30 8.73 1.39
N ASN A 371 30.39 7.96 1.38
CA ASN A 371 30.72 7.03 0.29
C ASN A 371 29.58 6.06 -0.03
N ASP A 372 28.93 5.47 0.98
CA ASP A 372 27.87 4.48 0.78
C ASP A 372 26.64 5.06 0.07
N TYR A 373 26.35 6.35 0.30
CA TYR A 373 25.21 7.07 -0.26
C TYR A 373 25.52 7.78 -1.58
N THR A 374 26.77 7.71 -2.06
CA THR A 374 27.09 8.23 -3.38
C THR A 374 26.32 7.45 -4.44
N MET A 375 25.86 8.15 -5.48
CA MET A 375 25.06 7.52 -6.54
C MET A 375 25.79 6.34 -7.22
N SER A 376 27.12 6.41 -7.30
CA SER A 376 27.95 5.33 -7.84
C SER A 376 27.88 4.06 -6.98
N ASN A 377 27.84 4.17 -5.66
CA ASN A 377 27.78 3.02 -4.77
C ASN A 377 26.35 2.52 -4.57
N LEU A 378 25.36 3.42 -4.46
CA LEU A 378 23.94 3.04 -4.42
C LEU A 378 23.54 2.23 -5.66
N LYS A 379 23.96 2.64 -6.86
CA LYS A 379 23.68 1.90 -8.11
C LYS A 379 24.23 0.46 -8.12
N LYS A 380 25.21 0.12 -7.29
CA LYS A 380 25.73 -1.26 -7.18
C LYS A 380 24.82 -2.18 -6.37
N ILE A 381 23.99 -1.62 -5.49
CA ILE A 381 23.10 -2.39 -4.61
C ILE A 381 21.63 -2.30 -5.01
N LEU A 382 21.23 -1.21 -5.67
CA LEU A 382 19.87 -1.03 -6.16
C LEU A 382 19.56 -2.06 -7.24
N LYS A 383 18.28 -2.45 -7.36
CA LYS A 383 17.81 -3.24 -8.51
C LYS A 383 18.15 -2.50 -9.81
N PRO A 384 18.56 -3.20 -10.89
CA PRO A 384 18.78 -2.56 -12.19
C PRO A 384 17.56 -1.79 -12.73
N SER A 385 16.36 -2.21 -12.34
CA SER A 385 15.08 -1.58 -12.70
C SER A 385 14.63 -0.47 -11.73
N CYS A 386 15.40 -0.17 -10.68
CA CYS A 386 15.02 0.83 -9.69
C CYS A 386 15.03 2.23 -10.34
N MET A 387 13.93 2.95 -10.22
CA MET A 387 13.87 4.36 -10.60
C MET A 387 14.50 5.21 -9.51
N VAL A 388 15.56 5.93 -9.83
CA VAL A 388 16.21 6.85 -8.89
C VAL A 388 15.87 8.30 -9.27
N ILE A 389 15.42 9.08 -8.29
CA ILE A 389 15.11 10.50 -8.42
C ILE A 389 15.95 11.28 -7.42
N VAL A 390 16.92 12.02 -7.93
CA VAL A 390 17.77 12.92 -7.14
C VAL A 390 17.04 14.25 -6.93
N ILE A 391 16.71 14.56 -5.69
CA ILE A 391 16.01 15.80 -5.32
C ILE A 391 16.97 16.87 -4.80
N PRO A 392 16.68 18.16 -5.04
CA PRO A 392 17.58 19.24 -4.66
C PRO A 392 17.57 19.46 -3.14
N PHE A 393 18.70 19.88 -2.60
CA PHE A 393 18.75 20.48 -1.26
C PHE A 393 18.44 21.97 -1.38
N VAL A 394 17.15 22.30 -1.34
CA VAL A 394 16.63 23.63 -1.65
C VAL A 394 17.02 24.63 -0.58
N ARG A 395 17.89 25.57 -0.93
CA ARG A 395 18.36 26.66 -0.07
C ARG A 395 18.62 27.91 -0.90
N PHE A 396 18.35 29.08 -0.34
CA PHE A 396 18.57 30.34 -1.02
C PHE A 396 18.71 31.49 -0.02
N GLU A 397 19.83 32.19 -0.09
CA GLU A 397 20.18 33.26 0.87
C GLU A 397 19.97 34.66 0.28
N GLY A 398 19.57 34.77 -0.99
CA GLY A 398 19.56 36.04 -1.73
C GLY A 398 18.67 37.13 -1.16
N TYR A 399 17.71 36.80 -0.29
CA TYR A 399 16.84 37.78 0.37
C TYR A 399 17.43 38.41 1.63
N TRP A 400 18.54 37.88 2.14
CA TRP A 400 19.12 38.33 3.40
C TRP A 400 20.60 38.65 3.21
N MET A 401 20.91 39.94 3.22
CA MET A 401 22.30 40.42 3.17
C MET A 401 23.11 39.80 4.32
N PRO A 402 24.41 39.51 4.11
CA PRO A 402 25.28 39.00 5.15
C PRO A 402 25.29 39.93 6.38
N GLU A 403 25.05 39.36 7.56
CA GLU A 403 25.02 40.11 8.81
C GLU A 403 25.45 39.22 9.98
N GLN A 404 25.80 39.84 11.10
CA GLN A 404 26.09 39.11 12.34
C GLN A 404 24.79 38.65 13.00
N TYR A 405 24.83 37.44 13.57
CA TYR A 405 23.70 36.85 14.29
C TYR A 405 23.85 37.01 15.80
N LYS A 406 22.74 37.27 16.49
CA LYS A 406 22.69 37.34 17.95
C LYS A 406 22.74 35.92 18.51
N GLN A 407 23.67 35.65 19.42
CA GLN A 407 23.60 34.44 20.24
C GLN A 407 22.59 34.67 21.36
N LEU A 408 21.46 33.97 21.27
CA LEU A 408 20.40 33.99 22.28
C LEU A 408 20.74 32.97 23.37
N ARG A 409 20.61 33.36 24.63
CA ARG A 409 20.91 32.50 25.80
C ARG A 409 19.69 31.72 26.26
N TYR A 410 18.50 32.28 26.08
CA TYR A 410 17.25 31.70 26.58
C TYR A 410 16.35 31.17 25.47
N VAL A 411 16.68 31.45 24.21
CA VAL A 411 15.99 30.90 23.04
C VAL A 411 16.94 29.97 22.29
N SER A 412 16.55 28.71 22.20
CA SER A 412 17.33 27.65 21.54
C SER A 412 17.51 27.89 20.04
N GLY A 413 18.66 27.47 19.50
CA GLY A 413 18.93 27.48 18.06
C GLY A 413 17.98 26.58 17.25
N ASN A 414 17.36 25.59 17.90
CA ASN A 414 16.30 24.74 17.33
C ASN A 414 14.94 25.46 17.23
N ALA A 415 14.80 26.64 17.86
CA ALA A 415 13.64 27.51 17.71
C ALA A 415 13.94 28.65 16.72
N VAL A 416 15.14 29.23 16.80
CA VAL A 416 15.54 30.39 16.01
C VAL A 416 17.01 30.27 15.58
N SER A 417 17.25 30.09 14.27
CA SER A 417 18.61 29.80 13.78
C SER A 417 19.38 31.03 13.25
N PHE A 418 18.70 32.06 12.71
CA PHE A 418 19.34 33.22 12.07
C PHE A 418 18.85 34.56 12.65
N PHE A 419 18.85 34.68 13.98
CA PHE A 419 18.33 35.89 14.61
C PHE A 419 19.29 37.08 14.39
N PRO A 420 18.80 38.23 13.87
CA PRO A 420 19.67 39.37 13.60
C PRO A 420 20.25 39.96 14.88
N ASN A 421 21.49 40.44 14.82
CA ASN A 421 22.15 41.12 15.95
C ASN A 421 21.60 42.53 16.15
N ILE A 422 20.40 42.62 16.76
CA ILE A 422 19.70 43.88 17.04
C ILE A 422 19.21 43.94 18.49
N ASP A 423 18.92 45.17 18.92
CA ASP A 423 18.24 45.46 20.18
C ASP A 423 16.79 45.89 19.93
N LYS A 424 15.96 45.76 20.96
CA LYS A 424 14.50 45.94 20.86
C LYS A 424 14.11 47.32 20.30
N ASN A 425 14.82 48.38 20.72
CA ASN A 425 14.55 49.75 20.26
C ASN A 425 14.87 49.95 18.77
N ASN A 426 15.63 49.05 18.16
CA ASN A 426 16.08 49.12 16.77
C ASN A 426 15.28 48.23 15.82
N ILE A 427 14.20 47.57 16.27
CA ILE A 427 13.40 46.67 15.40
C ILE A 427 12.87 47.40 14.17
N LYS A 428 12.28 48.58 14.35
CA LYS A 428 11.67 49.34 13.24
C LYS A 428 12.72 49.81 12.23
N SER A 429 13.85 50.35 12.71
CA SER A 429 14.95 50.77 11.83
C SER A 429 15.61 49.59 11.11
N TYR A 430 15.76 48.45 11.80
CA TYR A 430 16.25 47.20 11.20
C TYR A 430 15.34 46.71 10.06
N LEU A 431 14.02 46.71 10.25
CA LEU A 431 13.06 46.25 9.24
C LEU A 431 12.99 47.18 8.02
N VAL A 432 13.26 48.47 8.18
CA VAL A 432 13.45 49.37 7.03
C VAL A 432 14.70 48.95 6.24
N GLY A 433 15.82 48.81 6.94
CA GLY A 433 17.13 48.51 6.35
C GLY A 433 17.71 49.69 5.55
N ASN A 434 19.03 49.76 5.47
CA ASN A 434 19.77 50.89 4.87
C ASN A 434 20.79 50.44 3.81
N ASN A 435 20.65 49.21 3.30
CA ASN A 435 21.58 48.64 2.33
C ASN A 435 21.46 49.33 0.96
N ASN A 436 22.59 49.41 0.24
CA ASN A 436 22.64 49.98 -1.11
C ASN A 436 21.99 49.03 -2.13
N ASN A 437 21.12 49.57 -3.00
CA ASN A 437 20.43 48.79 -4.05
C ASN A 437 21.39 47.98 -4.94
N ASN A 438 22.56 48.55 -5.28
CA ASN A 438 23.56 47.85 -6.10
C ASN A 438 24.18 46.67 -5.35
N GLU A 439 24.43 46.80 -4.04
CA GLU A 439 24.94 45.70 -3.22
C GLU A 439 23.92 44.56 -3.09
N ILE A 440 22.64 44.90 -2.88
CA ILE A 440 21.54 43.93 -2.82
C ILE A 440 21.44 43.17 -4.15
N ASN A 441 21.40 43.87 -5.28
CA ASN A 441 21.31 43.24 -6.60
C ASN A 441 22.52 42.34 -6.90
N ASN A 442 23.73 42.80 -6.60
CA ASN A 442 24.95 42.01 -6.79
C ASN A 442 24.93 40.74 -5.93
N TYR A 443 24.55 40.86 -4.65
CA TYR A 443 24.46 39.72 -3.75
C TYR A 443 23.38 38.72 -4.18
N PHE A 444 22.19 39.20 -4.53
CA PHE A 444 21.09 38.38 -5.04
C PHE A 444 21.51 37.59 -6.29
N ASN A 445 22.12 38.25 -7.27
CA ASN A 445 22.59 37.61 -8.49
C ASN A 445 23.68 36.55 -8.22
N ASN A 446 24.58 36.79 -7.28
CA ASN A 446 25.56 35.79 -6.86
C ASN A 446 24.90 34.57 -6.20
N CYS A 447 23.86 34.78 -5.40
CA CYS A 447 23.07 33.69 -4.81
C CYS A 447 22.29 32.90 -5.87
N LEU A 448 21.81 33.54 -6.94
CA LEU A 448 21.16 32.86 -8.06
C LEU A 448 22.10 31.87 -8.77
N LEU A 449 23.38 32.18 -8.88
CA LEU A 449 24.37 31.25 -9.47
C LEU A 449 24.45 29.94 -8.66
N LYS A 450 24.46 30.06 -7.32
CA LYS A 450 24.43 28.88 -6.42
C LYS A 450 23.12 28.11 -6.54
N LEU A 451 21.98 28.81 -6.62
CA LEU A 451 20.67 28.17 -6.81
C LEU A 451 20.62 27.39 -8.13
N LYS A 452 21.14 27.98 -9.21
CA LYS A 452 21.25 27.34 -10.53
C LYS A 452 22.16 26.11 -10.51
N GLN A 453 23.21 26.12 -9.69
CA GLN A 453 24.04 24.94 -9.49
C GLN A 453 23.28 23.82 -8.75
N ILE A 454 22.55 24.15 -7.68
CA ILE A 454 21.72 23.17 -6.93
C ILE A 454 20.69 22.55 -7.88
N ASP A 455 20.04 23.36 -8.71
CA ASP A 455 19.13 22.89 -9.76
C ASP A 455 19.84 21.89 -10.68
N LYS A 456 20.99 22.24 -11.26
CA LYS A 456 21.80 21.37 -12.15
C LYS A 456 22.13 20.00 -11.56
N GLU A 457 22.36 19.94 -10.25
CA GLU A 457 22.76 18.73 -9.53
C GLU A 457 21.61 17.80 -9.14
N SER A 458 20.37 18.13 -9.52
CA SER A 458 19.16 17.38 -9.21
C SER A 458 18.40 16.97 -10.47
N ASP A 459 17.55 15.96 -10.39
CA ASP A 459 16.66 15.58 -11.49
C ASP A 459 15.47 16.55 -11.62
N ILE A 460 15.16 17.31 -10.56
CA ILE A 460 14.07 18.27 -10.48
C ILE A 460 14.55 19.66 -10.91
N ARG A 461 13.89 20.22 -11.92
CA ARG A 461 14.14 21.58 -12.42
C ARG A 461 13.18 22.55 -11.75
N PHE A 462 13.72 23.57 -11.11
CA PHE A 462 12.96 24.59 -10.37
C PHE A 462 13.56 26.00 -10.47
N TYR A 463 14.75 26.16 -11.05
CA TYR A 463 15.40 27.48 -11.16
C TYR A 463 14.57 28.47 -12.00
N ASP A 464 14.14 28.10 -13.20
CA ASP A 464 13.36 29.01 -14.06
C ASP A 464 12.01 29.34 -13.42
N PHE A 465 11.34 28.33 -12.85
CA PHE A 465 10.13 28.52 -12.07
C PHE A 465 10.32 29.51 -10.91
N PHE A 466 11.44 29.41 -10.19
CA PHE A 466 11.78 30.38 -9.15
C PHE A 466 11.92 31.79 -9.74
N ILE A 467 12.72 31.97 -10.78
CA ILE A 467 12.95 33.29 -11.41
C ILE A 467 11.64 33.93 -11.88
N GLU A 468 10.75 33.16 -12.48
CA GLU A 468 9.47 33.67 -13.01
C GLU A 468 8.49 34.12 -11.92
N ASN A 469 8.62 33.58 -10.70
CA ASN A 469 7.57 33.67 -9.67
C ASN A 469 8.01 34.32 -8.36
N HIS A 470 9.32 34.42 -8.10
CA HIS A 470 9.81 34.79 -6.77
C HIS A 470 9.47 36.22 -6.35
N CYS A 471 9.21 37.13 -7.30
CA CYS A 471 8.73 38.47 -6.98
C CYS A 471 7.29 38.45 -6.47
N LYS A 472 6.47 37.49 -6.91
CA LYS A 472 5.02 37.43 -6.62
C LYS A 472 4.69 36.54 -5.44
N PHE A 473 5.52 35.53 -5.17
CA PHE A 473 5.24 34.52 -4.16
C PHE A 473 6.45 34.27 -3.24
N PRO A 474 6.22 34.17 -1.92
CA PRO A 474 7.27 33.80 -0.99
C PRO A 474 7.66 32.33 -1.18
N PHE A 475 8.94 32.08 -1.45
CA PHE A 475 9.51 30.73 -1.62
C PHE A 475 10.41 30.26 -0.48
N PHE A 476 10.83 31.16 0.41
CA PHE A 476 11.74 30.87 1.52
C PHE A 476 11.33 31.60 2.79
N ARG A 477 11.46 30.94 3.94
CA ARG A 477 11.24 31.54 5.27
C ARG A 477 12.54 31.98 5.92
N ASP A 478 13.63 31.29 5.61
CA ASP A 478 15.01 31.67 5.89
C ASP A 478 15.94 31.06 4.82
N ASN A 479 17.25 31.11 5.08
CA ASN A 479 18.29 30.62 4.19
C ASN A 479 18.17 29.14 3.75
N TYR A 480 17.59 28.28 4.60
CA TYR A 480 17.57 26.82 4.41
C TYR A 480 16.17 26.22 4.33
N HIS A 481 15.14 26.99 4.68
CA HIS A 481 13.78 26.49 4.79
C HIS A 481 12.89 27.07 3.68
N PRO A 482 12.59 26.30 2.62
CA PRO A 482 11.60 26.68 1.63
C PRO A 482 10.19 26.77 2.25
N THR A 483 9.33 27.57 1.65
CA THR A 483 7.89 27.62 1.96
C THR A 483 7.14 26.49 1.25
N MET A 484 5.85 26.33 1.57
CA MET A 484 4.97 25.37 0.91
C MET A 484 4.85 25.64 -0.60
N ASN A 485 4.92 26.89 -1.05
CA ASN A 485 4.91 27.22 -2.49
C ASN A 485 6.03 26.48 -3.27
N MET A 486 7.24 26.44 -2.71
CA MET A 486 8.38 25.76 -3.34
C MET A 486 8.30 24.24 -3.16
N LEU A 487 7.88 23.77 -1.97
CA LEU A 487 7.75 22.34 -1.70
C LEU A 487 6.67 21.67 -2.56
N GLU A 488 5.54 22.33 -2.77
CA GLU A 488 4.44 21.88 -3.63
C GLU A 488 4.87 21.76 -5.10
N TYR A 489 5.64 22.74 -5.58
CA TYR A 489 6.18 22.68 -6.95
C TYR A 489 7.13 21.50 -7.12
N ILE A 490 8.09 21.34 -6.19
CA ILE A 490 9.04 20.22 -6.24
C ILE A 490 8.31 18.88 -6.13
N ALA A 491 7.32 18.75 -5.23
CA ALA A 491 6.52 17.54 -5.11
C ALA A 491 5.80 17.20 -6.41
N THR A 492 5.22 18.21 -7.09
CA THR A 492 4.58 18.05 -8.40
C THR A 492 5.55 17.51 -9.45
N GLN A 493 6.77 18.06 -9.50
CA GLN A 493 7.81 17.58 -10.42
C GLN A 493 8.27 16.15 -10.10
N ILE A 494 8.34 15.78 -8.81
CA ILE A 494 8.66 14.40 -8.40
C ILE A 494 7.55 13.44 -8.84
N ILE A 495 6.28 13.79 -8.60
CA ILE A 495 5.12 13.00 -9.04
C ILE A 495 5.16 12.77 -10.55
N GLU A 496 5.41 13.82 -11.33
CA GLU A 496 5.50 13.73 -12.79
C GLU A 496 6.57 12.74 -13.26
N LYS A 497 7.73 12.69 -12.59
CA LYS A 497 8.77 11.69 -12.89
C LYS A 497 8.33 10.28 -12.52
N ILE A 498 7.70 10.08 -11.36
CA ILE A 498 7.24 8.75 -10.97
C ILE A 498 6.19 8.24 -11.97
N CYS A 499 5.28 9.11 -12.43
CA CYS A 499 4.26 8.78 -13.44
C CYS A 499 4.85 8.33 -14.79
N GLN A 500 6.14 8.60 -15.09
CA GLN A 500 6.79 8.12 -16.31
C GLN A 500 7.10 6.62 -16.27
N GLY A 501 7.26 6.03 -15.09
CA GLY A 501 7.59 4.62 -14.92
C GLY A 501 6.49 3.78 -14.27
N PHE A 502 5.45 4.42 -13.74
CA PHE A 502 4.42 3.76 -12.96
C PHE A 502 3.02 4.31 -13.30
N ASP A 503 2.04 3.42 -13.33
CA ASP A 503 0.64 3.74 -13.59
C ASP A 503 -0.01 4.39 -12.35
N ILE A 504 0.27 5.69 -12.16
CA ILE A 504 -0.23 6.52 -11.06
C ILE A 504 -1.34 7.42 -11.59
N THR A 505 -2.49 7.40 -10.92
CA THR A 505 -3.53 8.40 -11.12
C THR A 505 -3.14 9.66 -10.36
N TYR A 506 -2.97 10.78 -11.07
CA TYR A 506 -2.57 12.06 -10.50
C TYR A 506 -3.63 13.13 -10.75
N ASN A 507 -4.15 13.73 -9.67
CA ASN A 507 -5.02 14.90 -9.74
C ASN A 507 -4.22 16.20 -9.66
N LYS A 508 -3.94 16.82 -10.81
CA LYS A 508 -3.18 18.08 -10.91
C LYS A 508 -3.88 19.33 -10.37
N SER A 509 -5.18 19.29 -10.07
CA SER A 509 -5.96 20.50 -9.73
C SER A 509 -5.55 21.19 -8.42
N ASN A 510 -4.73 20.55 -7.59
CA ASN A 510 -4.48 20.99 -6.22
C ASN A 510 -3.27 21.94 -6.08
N PHE A 511 -2.42 22.06 -7.10
CA PHE A 511 -1.26 22.95 -7.06
C PHE A 511 -1.67 24.41 -7.32
N ASN A 512 -1.56 25.27 -6.30
CA ASN A 512 -1.80 26.70 -6.43
C ASN A 512 -0.82 27.49 -5.55
N LEU A 513 -0.19 28.51 -6.14
CA LEU A 513 0.71 29.41 -5.43
C LEU A 513 -0.08 30.43 -4.60
N LYS A 514 0.43 30.72 -3.40
CA LYS A 514 -0.21 31.62 -2.43
C LYS A 514 0.71 32.79 -2.09
N PRO A 515 0.25 34.04 -2.26
CA PRO A 515 1.04 35.21 -1.85
C PRO A 515 1.03 35.38 -0.32
N ASP A 516 -0.09 35.02 0.32
CA ASP A 516 -0.30 35.07 1.76
C ASP A 516 -0.25 33.63 2.31
N LEU A 517 0.78 33.30 3.09
CA LEU A 517 1.06 31.93 3.54
C LEU A 517 0.70 31.67 5.01
N PHE A 518 1.02 32.62 5.89
CA PHE A 518 0.89 32.48 7.35
C PHE A 518 1.55 31.20 7.89
N GLU A 519 2.72 30.85 7.36
CA GLU A 519 3.39 29.59 7.68
C GLU A 519 4.09 29.60 9.04
N TRP A 520 4.22 28.40 9.61
CA TRP A 520 4.97 28.14 10.83
C TRP A 520 6.28 27.39 10.55
N GLY A 521 7.37 27.78 11.25
CA GLY A 521 8.69 27.14 11.16
C GLY A 521 9.82 28.13 11.52
N HIS A 522 11.06 27.76 11.20
CA HIS A 522 12.16 28.72 11.25
C HIS A 522 11.88 29.92 10.32
N TYR A 523 12.23 31.12 10.79
CA TYR A 523 11.88 32.36 10.10
C TYR A 523 12.95 33.43 10.26
N LYS A 524 13.27 34.13 9.18
CA LYS A 524 14.15 35.30 9.15
C LYS A 524 13.43 36.45 8.41
N PRO A 525 13.08 37.56 9.09
CA PRO A 525 12.42 38.70 8.44
C PRO A 525 13.23 39.31 7.29
N ILE A 526 12.58 39.49 6.13
CA ILE A 526 13.13 40.26 5.01
C ILE A 526 12.97 41.77 5.30
N LYS A 527 13.98 42.57 4.95
CA LYS A 527 13.99 44.04 5.13
C LYS A 527 13.26 44.74 3.98
N ASN A 528 12.67 45.91 4.24
CA ASN A 528 11.92 46.68 3.23
C ASN A 528 12.82 47.14 2.08
N SER A 529 14.06 47.56 2.37
CA SER A 529 15.08 47.87 1.35
C SER A 529 15.31 46.73 0.36
N VAL A 530 15.34 45.48 0.84
CA VAL A 530 15.45 44.29 -0.03
C VAL A 530 14.18 44.08 -0.84
N LYS A 531 13.00 44.14 -0.21
CA LYS A 531 11.71 44.04 -0.92
C LYS A 531 11.60 45.06 -2.05
N ASN A 532 11.94 46.32 -1.77
CA ASN A 532 11.85 47.39 -2.74
C ASN A 532 12.89 47.20 -3.87
N THR A 533 14.11 46.80 -3.55
CA THR A 533 15.16 46.61 -4.57
C THR A 533 14.87 45.44 -5.49
N LEU A 534 14.35 44.34 -4.94
CA LEU A 534 14.06 43.11 -5.69
C LEU A 534 12.63 43.05 -6.23
N ASN A 535 11.85 44.13 -6.09
CA ASN A 535 10.45 44.24 -6.53
C ASN A 535 9.55 43.09 -6.00
N LEU A 536 9.66 42.76 -4.71
CA LEU A 536 8.81 41.74 -4.09
C LEU A 536 7.38 42.31 -3.87
N GLU A 537 6.41 41.76 -4.60
CA GLU A 537 5.02 42.23 -4.62
C GLU A 537 4.22 41.74 -3.39
N TYR A 538 4.54 40.55 -2.86
CA TYR A 538 3.82 39.96 -1.74
C TYR A 538 4.08 40.68 -0.40
N ASP A 539 3.13 40.54 0.52
CA ASP A 539 3.22 41.13 1.85
C ASP A 539 4.17 40.33 2.75
N LEU A 540 5.30 40.94 3.12
CA LEU A 540 6.30 40.31 3.99
C LEU A 540 5.75 39.96 5.37
N ASP A 541 4.71 40.67 5.82
CA ASP A 541 4.10 40.48 7.14
C ASP A 541 3.03 39.37 7.15
N LYS A 542 2.79 38.72 6.00
CA LYS A 542 1.89 37.56 5.84
C LYS A 542 2.60 36.27 5.40
N VAL A 543 3.93 36.28 5.35
CA VAL A 543 4.71 35.06 5.06
C VAL A 543 4.72 34.11 6.25
N PHE A 544 4.93 34.66 7.44
CA PHE A 544 4.97 33.94 8.70
C PHE A 544 3.64 34.09 9.45
N LEU A 545 3.40 33.21 10.43
CA LEU A 545 2.17 33.20 11.23
C LEU A 545 1.90 34.52 12.01
N CYS A 546 2.87 35.42 12.10
CA CYS A 546 2.67 36.80 12.52
C CYS A 546 3.55 37.78 11.73
N ASN A 547 3.26 39.07 11.86
CA ASN A 547 4.06 40.12 11.25
C ASN A 547 5.50 40.16 11.81
N ARG A 548 6.42 40.73 11.02
CA ARG A 548 7.87 40.73 11.31
C ARG A 548 8.21 41.45 12.61
N GLU A 549 7.55 42.56 12.91
CA GLU A 549 7.78 43.33 14.13
C GLU A 549 7.37 42.54 15.38
N LYS A 550 6.21 41.89 15.35
CA LYS A 550 5.73 41.03 16.44
C LYS A 550 6.68 39.86 16.67
N TYR A 551 7.12 39.19 15.60
CA TYR A 551 8.09 38.10 15.70
C TYR A 551 9.37 38.54 16.42
N LEU A 552 10.01 39.62 15.97
CA LEU A 552 11.26 40.12 16.57
C LEU A 552 11.06 40.55 18.04
N ASN A 553 9.94 41.21 18.35
CA ASN A 553 9.60 41.60 19.73
C ASN A 553 9.45 40.39 20.64
N VAL A 554 8.73 39.34 20.22
CA VAL A 554 8.54 38.13 21.01
C VAL A 554 9.88 37.49 21.38
N ILE A 555 10.79 37.33 20.42
CA ILE A 555 12.10 36.72 20.69
C ILE A 555 12.94 37.58 21.64
N LEU A 556 13.03 38.89 21.40
CA LEU A 556 13.82 39.78 22.25
C LEU A 556 13.22 39.96 23.66
N ASP A 557 11.89 39.92 23.79
CA ASP A 557 11.23 39.98 25.09
C ASP A 557 11.52 38.75 25.93
N ASN A 558 11.51 37.57 25.31
CA ASN A 558 11.89 36.33 25.98
C ASN A 558 13.34 36.37 26.45
N GLU A 559 14.25 36.81 25.58
CA GLU A 559 15.67 36.94 25.90
C GLU A 559 15.91 37.91 27.07
N THR A 560 15.21 39.06 27.06
CA THR A 560 15.32 40.08 28.12
C THR A 560 14.72 39.59 29.44
N LYS A 561 13.57 38.89 29.38
CA LYS A 561 12.87 38.34 30.55
C LYS A 561 13.47 37.01 31.03
N LYS A 562 14.50 36.49 30.35
CA LYS A 562 15.12 35.19 30.64
C LYS A 562 14.13 34.02 30.58
N GLN A 563 13.12 34.13 29.71
CA GLN A 563 12.12 33.08 29.50
C GLN A 563 12.66 32.05 28.50
N GLN A 564 12.62 30.77 28.89
CA GLN A 564 13.14 29.70 28.05
C GLN A 564 12.19 29.35 26.90
N ILE A 565 12.78 29.23 25.71
CA ILE A 565 12.16 28.66 24.50
C ILE A 565 13.06 27.52 24.02
N VAL A 566 12.55 26.29 24.07
CA VAL A 566 13.37 25.08 23.83
C VAL A 566 13.47 24.67 22.36
N ASP A 567 12.40 24.88 21.60
CA ASP A 567 12.30 24.54 20.18
C ASP A 567 11.15 25.31 19.49
N LEU A 568 10.90 24.99 18.22
CA LEU A 568 9.80 25.59 17.46
C LEU A 568 8.42 25.30 18.08
N ASP A 569 8.14 24.09 18.55
CA ASP A 569 6.81 23.76 19.05
C ASP A 569 6.50 24.51 20.36
N ASP A 570 7.51 24.64 21.23
CA ASP A 570 7.43 25.47 22.43
C ASP A 570 7.23 26.95 22.09
N LEU A 571 7.99 27.49 21.13
CA LEU A 571 7.83 28.87 20.65
C LEU A 571 6.41 29.12 20.12
N ARG A 572 5.89 28.19 19.32
CA ARG A 572 4.55 28.28 18.75
C ARG A 572 3.49 28.25 19.84
N SER A 573 3.55 27.26 20.72
CA SER A 573 2.52 27.02 21.74
C SER A 573 2.35 28.21 22.68
N LYS A 574 3.46 28.84 23.09
CA LYS A 574 3.48 29.96 24.05
C LYS A 574 3.05 31.31 23.46
N TYR A 575 3.43 31.60 22.21
CA TYR A 575 3.36 32.98 21.69
C TYR A 575 2.60 33.12 20.38
N PHE A 576 2.34 32.02 19.68
CA PHE A 576 1.78 32.01 18.33
C PHE A 576 0.67 30.95 18.15
N THR A 577 0.07 30.47 19.24
CA THR A 577 -1.19 29.72 19.18
C THR A 577 -2.31 30.70 18.83
N THR A 578 -2.95 30.46 17.68
CA THR A 578 -4.13 31.22 17.24
C THR A 578 -5.30 30.94 18.18
N THR A 579 -5.88 32.00 18.75
CA THR A 579 -7.35 32.17 18.75
C THR A 579 -7.87 32.21 17.33
#